data_AF-A0A8H9W4K1-F1
#
_entry.id   AF-A0A8H9W4K1-F1
#
_cell.length_a   1.000
_cell.length_b   1.000
_cell.length_c   1.000
_cell.angle_alpha   90.00
_cell.angle_beta   90.00
_cell.angle_gamma   90.00
#
_symmetry.space_group_name_H-M   'P 1'
#
loop_
_entity.id
_entity.type
_entity.pdbx_description
1 polymer ?
#
loop_
_entity_poly.entity_id
_entity_poly.type
_entity_poly.pdbx_seq_one_letter_code
_entity_poly.pdbx_strand_id
1 'polypeptide(L)' 'MPLALWALTLSAFAIGTTEFVIVGLVPTIANDLGVSLPSA' A
#
# COMPACT_ATOMS: atom_id res chain seq x y z
N MET A 1 23.63 -13.92 9.92
CA MET A 1 23.16 -12.54 9.67
C MET A 1 22.39 -12.06 10.89
N PRO A 2 22.59 -10.84 11.41
CA PRO A 2 21.90 -10.33 12.60
C PRO A 2 20.37 -10.32 12.45
N LEU A 3 19.63 -10.72 13.48
CA LEU A 3 18.15 -10.72 13.48
C LEU A 3 17.56 -9.33 13.21
N ALA A 4 18.25 -8.27 13.68
CA ALA A 4 17.86 -6.89 13.42
C ALA A 4 17.78 -6.54 11.93
N LEU A 5 18.65 -7.12 11.09
CA LEU A 5 18.61 -6.87 9.65
C LEU A 5 17.41 -7.57 8.99
N TRP A 6 17.06 -8.77 9.42
CA TRP A 6 15.86 -9.45 8.95
C TRP A 6 14.58 -8.71 9.31
N ALA A 7 14.50 -8.19 10.55
CA ALA A 7 13.39 -7.35 10.99
C ALA A 7 13.30 -6.05 10.15
N LEU A 8 14.46 -5.44 9.85
CA LEU A 8 14.53 -4.26 9.00
C LEU A 8 14.05 -4.55 7.56
N THR A 9 14.50 -5.65 6.95
CA THR A 9 14.07 -6.06 5.60
C THR A 9 12.58 -6.32 5.55
N LEU A 10 12.02 -7.04 6.53
CA LEU A 10 10.58 -7.30 6.59
C LEU A 10 9.77 -6.01 6.75
N SER A 11 10.26 -5.08 7.57
CA SER A 11 9.62 -3.78 7.77
C SER A 11 9.63 -2.96 6.49
N ALA A 12 10.78 -2.85 5.82
CA ALA A 12 10.90 -2.12 4.56
C ALA A 12 10.02 -2.74 3.46
N PHE A 13 9.93 -4.07 3.41
CA PHE A 13 9.03 -4.76 2.49
C PHE A 13 7.56 -4.46 2.80
N ALA A 14 7.14 -4.59 4.07
CA ALA A 14 5.77 -4.32 4.48
C ALA A 14 5.36 -2.87 4.17
N ILE A 15 6.22 -1.89 4.50
CA ILE A 15 6.02 -0.47 4.18
C ILE A 15 5.83 -0.30 2.67
N GLY A 16 6.74 -0.83 1.86
CA GLY A 16 6.61 -0.77 0.40
C GLY A 16 5.27 -1.37 -0.08
N THR A 17 4.89 -2.56 0.40
CA THR A 17 3.62 -3.16 -0.02
C THR A 17 2.40 -2.31 0.34
N THR A 18 2.38 -1.65 1.50
CA THR A 18 1.24 -0.79 1.88
C THR A 18 1.10 0.45 0.99
N GLU A 19 2.21 1.03 0.56
CA GLU A 19 2.23 2.22 -0.30
C GLU A 19 1.81 1.91 -1.74
N PHE A 20 2.14 0.73 -2.27
CA PHE A 20 1.85 0.38 -3.66
C PHE A 20 0.54 -0.36 -3.87
N VAL A 21 0.12 -1.21 -2.93
CA VAL A 21 -1.12 -2.00 -3.07
C VAL A 21 -2.36 -1.10 -3.09
N ILE A 22 -2.36 -0.02 -2.32
CA ILE A 22 -3.53 0.88 -2.21
C ILE A 22 -3.92 1.50 -3.56
N VAL A 23 -2.95 1.75 -4.45
CA VAL A 23 -3.20 2.31 -5.79
C VAL A 23 -4.15 1.42 -6.61
N GLY A 24 -4.04 0.10 -6.48
CA GLY A 24 -4.94 -0.85 -7.13
C GLY A 24 -6.33 -0.92 -6.50
N LEU A 25 -6.48 -0.47 -5.26
CA LEU A 25 -7.75 -0.47 -4.51
C LEU A 25 -8.51 0.86 -4.61
N VAL A 26 -7.86 1.93 -5.11
CA VAL A 26 -8.48 3.26 -5.27
C VAL A 26 -9.86 3.21 -5.94
N PRO A 27 -10.08 2.46 -7.05
CA PRO A 27 -11.41 2.36 -7.67
C PRO A 27 -12.47 1.71 -6.77
N THR A 28 -12.10 0.67 -6.04
CA THR A 28 -13.00 -0.01 -5.09
C THR A 28 -13.39 0.92 -3.96
N ILE A 29 -12.40 1.62 -3.37
CA ILE A 29 -12.62 2.58 -2.28
C ILE A 29 -13.52 3.72 -2.73
N ALA A 30 -13.32 4.24 -3.94
CA ALA A 30 -14.15 5.31 -4.49
C ALA A 30 -15.60 4.87 -4.67
N ASN A 31 -15.82 3.64 -5.14
CA ASN A 31 -17.15 3.03 -5.24
C ASN A 31 -17.81 2.89 -3.86
N ASP A 32 -17.09 2.33 -2.88
CA ASP A 32 -17.59 2.14 -1.52
C ASP A 32 -17.96 3.46 -0.82
N LEU A 33 -17.23 4.54 -1.11
CA LEU A 33 -17.48 5.87 -0.57
C LEU A 33 -18.47 6.71 -1.40
N GLY A 34 -18.88 6.22 -2.57
CA GLY A 34 -19.76 6.97 -3.49
C GLY A 34 -19.13 8.26 -4.03
N VAL A 35 -17.81 8.33 -4.11
CA VAL A 35 -17.08 9.50 -4.62
C VAL A 35 -16.54 9.25 -6.03
N SER A 36 -16.50 10.29 -6.86
CA SER A 36 -15.93 10.20 -8.20
C SER A 36 -14.40 10.26 -8.16
N LEU A 37 -13.75 9.46 -9.00
CA LEU A 37 -12.32 9.62 -9.26
C LEU A 37 -12.07 10.81 -10.20
N PRO A 38 -11.03 11.63 -9.96
CA PRO A 38 -10.62 12.67 -10.90
C PRO A 38 -10.20 12.03 -12.23
N SER A 39 -10.72 12.54 -13.35
CA SER A 39 -10.13 12.28 -14.67
C SER A 39 -9.04 13.31 -14.93
N ALA A 40 -7.82 12.86 -15.21
CA ALA A 40 -6.76 13.70 -15.76
C ALA A 40 -6.96 13.92 -17.27
#